data_AF-A0ABD2PGE1-F1
#
_entry.id   AF-A0ABD2PGE1-F1
#
_cell.length_a   1.000
_cell.length_b   1.000
_cell.length_c   1.000
_cell.angle_alpha   90.00
_cell.angle_beta   90.00
_cell.angle_gamma   90.00
#
_symmetry.space_group_name_H-M   'P 1'
#
loop_
_entity.id
_entity.type
_entity.pdbx_description
1 polymer ?
#
loop_
_entity_poly.entity_id
_entity_poly.type
_entity_poly.pdbx_seq_one_letter_code
_entity_poly.pdbx_strand_id
1 'polypeptide(L)'
;MESSQQYLISNDYTEVYQRLPLGLQLAYGIGHVLNDVCASMWFTYLLVFFHLVLQFSNWEAGFMLLVGQVADALATPFVGFQSDQSGTSFFYSYGKRKIWHLLGTICVLGAFPFIFSPCVYCINAQRWVQIVYYCIFIIIFQFGWAAVQISHLSLIPELTPNEHDRTRLTAIRYCFTVISSILVYIVTWLILHLDSGDDSKLGPADGPKFQHIVWIGLGFGLFCSILFHLCVREEDGFGGSDIRGGQPRHNVKEILKNIKVYKVALIYMSTRLFVNLSQVFIPLYLHETLDMTASSLALIPLTMFIGSFLMSVGIEKLNRLFGRKMAYTIGVSMGVAACIWVQYGQGTFYISYGIYVVAVLIGECNFMQINF
;
A
#
# COMPACT_ATOMS: atom_id res chain seq x y z
N MET A 1 53.37 -43.21 16.19
CA MET A 1 53.55 -42.80 14.79
C MET A 1 52.47 -43.53 14.00
N GLU A 2 51.22 -43.07 14.07
CA GLU A 2 50.61 -41.97 13.28
C GLU A 2 50.42 -42.28 11.80
N SER A 3 49.23 -41.87 11.32
CA SER A 3 48.78 -41.75 9.93
C SER A 3 48.28 -43.06 9.28
N SER A 4 47.07 -43.18 8.72
CA SER A 4 46.12 -42.17 8.25
C SER A 4 44.72 -42.76 8.18
N GLN A 5 43.83 -42.27 9.05
CA GLN A 5 42.38 -42.27 8.80
C GLN A 5 42.12 -41.39 7.58
N GLN A 6 41.71 -41.98 6.46
CA GLN A 6 41.10 -41.23 5.36
C GLN A 6 39.59 -41.43 5.44
N TYR A 7 39.00 -40.86 6.49
CA TYR A 7 37.56 -40.59 6.51
C TYR A 7 37.33 -39.47 5.49
N LEU A 8 36.73 -39.84 4.36
CA LEU A 8 36.07 -38.91 3.45
C LEU A 8 34.93 -38.25 4.23
N ILE A 9 35.21 -37.08 4.81
CA ILE A 9 34.18 -36.18 5.30
C ILE A 9 33.52 -35.60 4.07
N SER A 10 32.42 -36.21 3.60
CA SER A 10 31.47 -35.53 2.74
C SER A 10 30.78 -34.49 3.62
N ASN A 11 31.26 -33.25 3.56
CA ASN A 11 30.54 -32.10 4.06
C ASN A 11 29.32 -31.84 3.16
N ASP A 12 28.31 -32.68 3.29
CA ASP A 12 26.95 -32.33 2.88
C ASP A 12 26.43 -31.35 3.95
N TYR A 13 26.74 -30.07 3.76
CA TYR A 13 26.08 -28.99 4.47
C TYR A 13 24.65 -28.85 3.93
N THR A 14 23.78 -29.81 4.21
CA THR A 14 22.35 -29.49 4.29
C THR A 14 22.17 -28.64 5.54
N GLU A 15 22.33 -27.32 5.41
CA GLU A 15 21.73 -26.39 6.37
C GLU A 15 20.23 -26.71 6.38
N VAL A 16 19.77 -27.39 7.43
CA VAL A 16 18.35 -27.60 7.68
C VAL A 16 17.81 -26.23 8.05
N TYR A 17 17.43 -25.44 7.04
CA TYR A 17 16.81 -24.13 7.26
C TYR A 17 15.52 -24.36 8.03
N GLN A 18 15.55 -23.97 9.31
CA GLN A 18 14.39 -24.03 10.16
C GLN A 18 13.38 -23.01 9.63
N ARG A 19 12.19 -23.49 9.26
CA ARG A 19 11.11 -22.62 8.76
C ARG A 19 10.79 -21.54 9.79
N LEU A 20 10.52 -20.32 9.33
CA LEU A 20 10.15 -19.25 10.25
C LEU A 20 8.88 -19.60 11.03
N PRO A 21 8.85 -19.36 12.35
CA PRO A 21 7.66 -19.61 13.14
C PRO A 21 6.51 -18.72 12.64
N LEU A 22 5.30 -19.28 12.60
CA LEU A 22 4.11 -18.60 12.08
C LEU A 22 3.82 -17.28 12.82
N GLY A 23 4.09 -17.22 14.13
CA GLY A 23 3.95 -15.99 14.92
C GLY A 23 4.83 -14.85 14.42
N LEU A 24 6.08 -15.14 14.01
CA LEU A 24 6.99 -14.13 13.45
C LEU A 24 6.54 -13.69 12.05
N GLN A 25 6.04 -14.62 11.24
CA GLN A 25 5.50 -14.29 9.91
C GLN A 25 4.29 -13.36 10.00
N LEU A 26 3.38 -13.62 10.96
CA LEU A 26 2.22 -12.77 11.23
C LEU A 26 2.65 -11.41 11.80
N ALA A 27 3.56 -11.40 12.78
CA ALA A 27 4.09 -10.16 13.35
C ALA A 27 4.74 -9.27 12.28
N TYR A 28 5.50 -9.86 11.35
CA TYR A 28 6.05 -9.17 10.19
C TYR A 28 4.93 -8.54 9.34
N GLY A 29 3.91 -9.31 8.96
CA GLY A 29 2.79 -8.81 8.14
C GLY A 29 2.07 -7.61 8.75
N ILE A 30 1.87 -7.63 10.07
CA ILE A 30 1.20 -6.56 10.82
C ILE A 30 1.97 -5.22 10.77
N GLY A 31 3.29 -5.25 10.57
CA GLY A 31 4.12 -4.04 10.54
C GLY A 31 3.73 -3.02 9.47
N HIS A 32 3.14 -3.45 8.36
CA HIS A 32 2.75 -2.55 7.27
C HIS A 32 1.32 -2.00 7.37
N VAL A 33 0.52 -2.50 8.33
CA VAL A 33 -0.92 -2.20 8.45
C VAL A 33 -1.20 -0.70 8.56
N LEU A 34 -0.39 0.05 9.31
CA LEU A 34 -0.57 1.51 9.45
C LEU A 34 -0.52 2.22 8.09
N ASN A 35 0.50 1.90 7.27
CA ASN A 35 0.58 2.42 5.91
C ASN A 35 -0.63 1.95 5.10
N ASP A 36 -0.98 0.66 5.11
CA ASP A 36 -2.10 0.15 4.29
C ASP A 36 -3.45 0.82 4.60
N VAL A 37 -3.72 1.12 5.88
CA VAL A 37 -4.87 1.91 6.31
C VAL A 37 -4.82 3.33 5.71
N CYS A 38 -3.66 3.99 5.81
CA CYS A 38 -3.48 5.35 5.27
C CYS A 38 -3.56 5.37 3.74
N ALA A 39 -3.08 4.32 3.05
CA ALA A 39 -3.16 4.17 1.61
C ALA A 39 -4.60 4.11 1.13
N SER A 40 -5.42 3.34 1.83
CA SER A 40 -6.83 3.16 1.50
C SER A 40 -7.56 4.50 1.60
N MET A 41 -7.27 5.27 2.65
CA MET A 41 -7.77 6.63 2.81
C MET A 41 -7.23 7.59 1.74
N TRP A 42 -5.92 7.55 1.47
CA TRP A 42 -5.25 8.41 0.49
C TRP A 42 -5.79 8.21 -0.93
N PHE A 43 -5.82 6.97 -1.41
CA PHE A 43 -6.24 6.69 -2.78
C PHE A 43 -7.75 6.82 -2.95
N THR A 44 -8.57 6.40 -1.98
CA THR A 44 -10.02 6.40 -2.19
C THR A 44 -10.68 7.74 -1.80
N TYR A 45 -10.20 8.41 -0.75
CA TYR A 45 -10.96 9.51 -0.14
C TYR A 45 -10.26 10.86 -0.13
N LEU A 46 -8.98 10.96 -0.51
CA LEU A 46 -8.28 12.25 -0.50
C LEU A 46 -8.95 13.28 -1.43
N LEU A 47 -9.20 12.91 -2.70
CA LEU A 47 -9.83 13.83 -3.65
C LEU A 47 -11.29 14.12 -3.27
N VAL A 48 -12.01 13.12 -2.77
CA VAL A 48 -13.37 13.29 -2.24
C VAL A 48 -13.38 14.34 -1.13
N PHE A 49 -12.48 14.22 -0.16
CA PHE A 49 -12.36 15.15 0.96
C PHE A 49 -11.95 16.55 0.48
N PHE A 50 -10.94 16.66 -0.39
CA PHE A 50 -10.47 17.96 -0.88
C PHE A 50 -11.53 18.66 -1.75
N HIS A 51 -12.25 17.93 -2.59
CA HIS A 51 -13.21 18.52 -3.51
C HIS A 51 -14.58 18.75 -2.87
N LEU A 52 -15.15 17.75 -2.17
CA LEU A 52 -16.52 17.82 -1.67
C LEU A 52 -16.61 18.45 -0.27
N VAL A 53 -15.61 18.23 0.58
CA VAL A 53 -15.63 18.73 1.97
C VAL A 53 -14.92 20.09 2.08
N LEU A 54 -13.67 20.17 1.60
CA LEU A 54 -12.88 21.41 1.65
C LEU A 54 -13.10 22.34 0.46
N GLN A 55 -13.88 21.91 -0.53
CA GLN A 55 -14.26 22.71 -1.70
C GLN A 55 -13.08 23.31 -2.45
N PHE A 56 -11.96 22.58 -2.56
CA PHE A 56 -10.88 22.91 -3.50
C PHE A 56 -11.32 22.65 -4.93
N SER A 57 -10.85 23.49 -5.85
CA SER A 57 -11.04 23.24 -7.28
C SER A 57 -10.28 21.99 -7.73
N ASN A 58 -10.70 21.41 -8.86
CA ASN A 58 -10.11 20.19 -9.43
C ASN A 58 -8.60 20.33 -9.66
N TRP A 59 -8.18 21.52 -10.11
CA TRP A 59 -6.76 21.84 -10.28
C TRP A 59 -5.99 21.83 -8.97
N GLU A 60 -6.52 22.44 -7.91
CA GLU A 60 -5.84 22.54 -6.62
C GLU A 60 -5.71 21.18 -5.93
N ALA A 61 -6.79 20.39 -5.91
CA ALA A 61 -6.77 19.04 -5.35
C ALA A 61 -5.82 18.12 -6.12
N GLY A 62 -5.87 18.17 -7.46
CA GLY A 62 -4.95 17.43 -8.33
C GLY A 62 -3.49 17.85 -8.18
N PHE A 63 -3.23 19.15 -8.00
CA PHE A 63 -1.89 19.67 -7.74
C PHE A 63 -1.32 19.15 -6.42
N MET A 64 -2.10 19.17 -5.33
CA MET A 64 -1.66 18.63 -4.04
C MET A 64 -1.41 17.11 -4.11
N LEU A 65 -2.25 16.36 -4.82
CA LEU A 65 -2.02 14.94 -5.08
C LEU A 65 -0.71 14.72 -5.87
N LEU A 66 -0.43 15.54 -6.90
CA LEU A 66 0.80 15.49 -7.69
C LEU A 66 2.04 15.77 -6.84
N VAL A 67 1.99 16.78 -5.97
CA VAL A 67 3.07 17.08 -5.01
C VAL A 67 3.38 15.84 -4.17
N GLY A 68 2.33 15.13 -3.72
CA GLY A 68 2.50 13.86 -3.01
C GLY A 68 3.22 12.79 -3.83
N GLN A 69 2.84 12.60 -5.11
CA GLN A 69 3.50 11.62 -5.99
C GLN A 69 4.98 11.95 -6.22
N VAL A 70 5.30 13.24 -6.42
CA VAL A 70 6.69 13.70 -6.59
C VAL A 70 7.49 13.49 -5.31
N ALA A 71 6.91 13.80 -4.14
CA ALA A 71 7.56 13.59 -2.86
C ALA A 71 7.89 12.10 -2.62
N ASP A 72 6.97 11.18 -2.90
CA ASP A 72 7.19 9.74 -2.76
C ASP A 72 8.26 9.21 -3.74
N ALA A 73 8.23 9.69 -4.98
CA ALA A 73 9.21 9.35 -6.00
C ALA A 73 10.65 9.75 -5.61
N LEU A 74 10.81 10.86 -4.87
CA LEU A 74 12.09 11.31 -4.33
C LEU A 74 12.45 10.62 -3.02
N ALA A 75 11.50 10.44 -2.11
CA ALA A 75 11.72 9.86 -0.79
C ALA A 75 12.09 8.37 -0.87
N THR A 76 11.46 7.60 -1.76
CA THR A 76 11.70 6.16 -1.90
C THR A 76 13.17 5.79 -2.16
N PRO A 77 13.86 6.33 -3.20
CA PRO A 77 15.27 6.04 -3.42
C PRO A 77 16.17 6.63 -2.32
N PHE A 78 15.81 7.80 -1.76
CA PHE A 78 16.55 8.41 -0.66
C PHE A 78 16.57 7.51 0.58
N VAL A 79 15.40 7.05 1.04
CA VAL A 79 15.30 6.16 2.19
C VAL A 79 15.90 4.79 1.88
N GLY A 80 15.75 4.26 0.66
CA GLY A 80 16.44 3.04 0.25
C GLY A 80 17.96 3.13 0.43
N PHE A 81 18.57 4.18 -0.13
CA PHE A 81 20.02 4.40 -0.02
C PHE A 81 20.48 4.67 1.41
N GLN A 82 19.74 5.46 2.19
CA GLN A 82 20.14 5.82 3.53
C GLN A 82 19.90 4.70 4.54
N SER A 83 18.80 3.95 4.43
CA SER A 83 18.56 2.75 5.23
C SER A 83 19.53 1.62 4.91
N ASP A 84 20.14 1.62 3.73
CA ASP A 84 21.21 0.70 3.35
C ASP A 84 22.60 1.13 3.83
N GLN A 85 22.82 2.37 4.23
CA GLN A 85 24.09 2.80 4.80
C GLN A 85 24.16 2.45 6.29
N SER A 86 25.21 1.74 6.68
CA SER A 86 25.52 1.43 8.08
C SER A 86 25.94 2.72 8.79
N GLY A 87 25.10 3.27 9.67
CA GLY A 87 25.54 4.42 10.46
C GLY A 87 24.52 5.04 11.41
N THR A 88 24.61 4.67 12.69
CA THR A 88 24.97 5.57 13.83
C THR A 88 25.07 4.73 15.11
N SER A 89 26.17 4.90 15.86
CA SER A 89 26.54 4.03 17.01
C SER A 89 25.50 3.96 18.13
N PHE A 90 24.63 4.95 18.25
CA PHE A 90 23.63 5.08 19.33
C PHE A 90 22.42 4.14 19.16
N PHE A 91 22.27 3.56 17.97
CA PHE A 91 21.03 3.00 17.47
C PHE A 91 21.12 1.52 17.07
N TYR A 92 22.30 0.91 17.19
CA TYR A 92 22.53 -0.46 16.75
C TYR A 92 21.60 -1.47 17.44
N SER A 93 21.39 -1.33 18.76
CA SER A 93 20.59 -2.30 19.54
C SER A 93 19.11 -2.43 19.13
N TYR A 94 18.55 -1.48 18.37
CA TYR A 94 17.15 -1.52 17.95
C TYR A 94 16.96 -2.13 16.55
N GLY A 95 18.03 -2.24 15.76
CA GLY A 95 17.99 -2.66 14.38
C GLY A 95 17.91 -1.49 13.39
N LYS A 96 18.69 -1.58 12.32
CA LYS A 96 18.85 -0.54 11.30
C LYS A 96 17.56 -0.31 10.53
N ARG A 97 16.88 -1.39 10.14
CA ARG A 97 15.63 -1.30 9.37
C ARG A 97 14.49 -0.82 10.26
N LYS A 98 14.43 -1.33 11.49
CA LYS A 98 13.40 -0.92 12.46
C LYS A 98 13.43 0.57 12.82
N ILE A 99 14.59 1.22 12.80
CA ILE A 99 14.66 2.67 13.07
C ILE A 99 14.02 3.48 11.95
N TRP A 100 14.32 3.15 10.68
CA TRP A 100 13.67 3.79 9.54
C TRP A 100 12.17 3.55 9.54
N HIS A 101 11.75 2.36 9.94
CA HIS A 101 10.34 2.04 10.14
C HIS A 101 9.69 2.91 11.24
N LEU A 102 10.34 3.04 12.40
CA LEU A 102 9.84 3.84 13.51
C LEU A 102 9.78 5.33 13.16
N LEU A 103 10.82 5.87 12.51
CA LEU A 103 10.85 7.25 12.04
C LEU A 103 9.69 7.51 11.07
N GLY A 104 9.49 6.61 10.10
CA GLY A 104 8.39 6.73 9.16
C GLY A 104 7.02 6.65 9.84
N THR A 105 6.86 5.76 10.82
CA THR A 105 5.64 5.62 11.63
C THR A 105 5.30 6.93 12.36
N ILE A 106 6.30 7.58 12.97
CA ILE A 106 6.12 8.88 13.64
C ILE A 106 5.70 9.96 12.64
N CYS A 107 6.35 10.03 11.47
CA CYS A 107 5.98 10.97 10.41
C CYS A 107 4.55 10.76 9.91
N VAL A 108 4.12 9.51 9.70
CA VAL A 108 2.75 9.18 9.27
C VAL A 108 1.74 9.61 10.33
N LEU A 109 1.94 9.23 11.60
CA LEU A 109 1.04 9.60 12.70
C LEU A 109 0.97 11.11 12.93
N GLY A 110 2.09 11.82 12.74
CA GLY A 110 2.18 13.25 12.92
C GLY A 110 1.63 14.08 11.75
N ALA A 111 1.51 13.51 10.54
CA ALA A 111 1.09 14.25 9.35
C ALA A 111 -0.32 13.88 8.85
N PHE A 112 -0.66 12.59 8.87
CA PHE A 112 -1.88 12.08 8.27
C PHE A 112 -3.19 12.68 8.85
N PRO A 113 -3.33 12.89 10.17
CA PRO A 113 -4.51 13.57 10.74
C PRO A 113 -4.75 14.97 10.16
N PHE A 114 -3.69 15.72 9.87
CA PHE A 114 -3.80 17.09 9.37
C PHE A 114 -4.21 17.15 7.90
N ILE A 115 -3.96 16.09 7.12
CA ILE A 115 -4.40 15.98 5.73
C ILE A 115 -5.93 15.88 5.65
N PHE A 116 -6.57 15.17 6.59
CA PHE A 116 -8.02 14.99 6.67
C PHE A 116 -8.70 15.89 7.71
N SER A 117 -8.09 17.04 8.00
CA SER A 117 -8.61 18.06 8.91
C SER A 117 -8.84 19.38 8.15
N PRO A 118 -9.81 20.21 8.56
CA PRO A 118 -9.79 21.62 8.20
C PRO A 118 -8.45 22.25 8.59
N CYS A 119 -7.98 23.22 7.80
CA CYS A 119 -6.68 23.84 8.05
C CYS A 119 -6.62 24.48 9.45
N VAL A 120 -5.72 23.99 10.30
CA VAL A 120 -5.53 24.52 11.64
C VAL A 120 -4.94 25.93 11.56
N TYR A 121 -5.61 26.91 12.18
CA TYR A 121 -5.26 28.34 12.15
C TYR A 121 -5.27 29.03 10.77
N CYS A 122 -5.72 28.37 9.69
CA CYS A 122 -5.78 28.97 8.35
C CYS A 122 -7.10 28.76 7.58
N ILE A 123 -8.18 28.38 8.27
CA ILE A 123 -9.52 28.16 7.68
C ILE A 123 -9.98 29.36 6.83
N ASN A 124 -9.81 30.59 7.33
CA ASN A 124 -10.22 31.82 6.66
C ASN A 124 -9.08 32.50 5.89
N ALA A 125 -7.91 31.85 5.77
CA ALA A 125 -6.77 32.39 5.06
C ALA A 125 -6.99 32.31 3.54
N GLN A 126 -6.15 33.04 2.79
CA GLN A 126 -6.14 32.95 1.34
C GLN A 126 -5.87 31.50 0.89
N ARG A 127 -6.52 31.10 -0.21
CA ARG A 127 -6.51 29.72 -0.70
C ARG A 127 -5.10 29.14 -0.91
N TRP A 128 -4.15 29.93 -1.40
CA TRP A 128 -2.75 29.49 -1.58
C TRP A 128 -2.06 29.11 -0.25
N VAL A 129 -2.43 29.76 0.87
CA VAL A 129 -1.89 29.44 2.20
C VAL A 129 -2.35 28.05 2.63
N GLN A 130 -3.62 27.71 2.37
CA GLN A 130 -4.16 26.38 2.65
C GLN A 130 -3.48 25.32 1.79
N ILE A 131 -3.24 25.60 0.50
CA ILE A 131 -2.51 24.69 -0.39
C ILE A 131 -1.10 24.41 0.15
N VAL A 132 -0.36 25.45 0.55
CA VAL A 132 0.98 25.30 1.15
C VAL A 132 0.91 24.47 2.43
N TYR A 133 -0.07 24.72 3.30
CA TYR A 133 -0.31 23.94 4.51
C TYR A 133 -0.46 22.45 4.21
N TYR A 134 -1.36 22.08 3.31
CA TYR A 134 -1.59 20.67 2.95
C TYR A 134 -0.37 20.06 2.26
N CYS A 135 0.31 20.78 1.37
CA CYS A 135 1.54 20.31 0.72
C CYS A 135 2.63 19.94 1.73
N ILE A 136 2.82 20.71 2.80
CA ILE A 136 3.82 20.40 3.84
C ILE A 136 3.50 19.06 4.50
N PHE A 137 2.24 18.86 4.96
CA PHE A 137 1.85 17.60 5.59
C PHE A 137 1.87 16.42 4.62
N ILE A 138 1.48 16.63 3.37
CA ILE A 138 1.58 15.62 2.32
C ILE A 138 3.04 15.19 2.12
N ILE A 139 3.99 16.13 2.04
CA ILE A 139 5.41 15.79 1.86
C ILE A 139 5.94 14.97 3.05
N ILE A 140 5.58 15.35 4.29
CA ILE A 140 5.97 14.61 5.50
C ILE A 140 5.36 13.20 5.50
N PHE A 141 4.07 13.09 5.14
CA PHE A 141 3.38 11.81 5.03
C PHE A 141 4.03 10.91 3.98
N GLN A 142 4.35 11.42 2.79
CA GLN A 142 4.97 10.63 1.72
C GLN A 142 6.39 10.19 2.07
N PHE A 143 7.14 11.01 2.79
CA PHE A 143 8.43 10.59 3.37
C PHE A 143 8.23 9.45 4.37
N GLY A 144 7.28 9.60 5.30
CA GLY A 144 6.98 8.57 6.31
C GLY A 144 6.50 7.27 5.68
N TRP A 145 5.64 7.37 4.68
CA TRP A 145 5.14 6.28 3.85
C TRP A 145 6.31 5.49 3.24
N ALA A 146 7.18 6.18 2.50
CA ALA A 146 8.34 5.58 1.85
C ALA A 146 9.28 4.92 2.86
N ALA A 147 9.49 5.55 4.03
CA ALA A 147 10.36 5.03 5.06
C ALA A 147 9.84 3.72 5.69
N VAL A 148 8.56 3.67 6.05
CA VAL A 148 7.91 2.43 6.53
C VAL A 148 7.94 1.36 5.45
N GLN A 149 7.56 1.69 4.21
CA GLN A 149 7.47 0.72 3.13
C GLN A 149 8.81 0.07 2.80
N ILE A 150 9.86 0.88 2.63
CA ILE A 150 11.17 0.39 2.18
C ILE A 150 11.88 -0.38 3.28
N SER A 151 11.86 0.12 4.51
CA SER A 151 12.41 -0.61 5.65
C SER A 151 11.72 -1.95 5.87
N HIS A 152 10.38 -1.99 5.81
CA HIS A 152 9.59 -3.21 5.97
C HIS A 152 9.90 -4.25 4.88
N LEU A 153 10.04 -3.84 3.61
CA LEU A 153 10.43 -4.75 2.52
C LEU A 153 11.86 -5.26 2.65
N SER A 154 12.80 -4.38 3.05
CA SER A 154 14.20 -4.76 3.25
C SER A 154 14.42 -5.76 4.38
N LEU A 155 13.45 -5.91 5.29
CA LEU A 155 13.52 -6.85 6.40
C LEU A 155 13.24 -8.31 5.98
N ILE A 156 12.50 -8.56 4.89
CA ILE A 156 12.23 -9.91 4.36
C ILE A 156 13.53 -10.71 4.13
N PRO A 157 14.51 -10.19 3.36
CA PRO A 157 15.76 -10.91 3.12
C PRO A 157 16.64 -11.09 4.36
N GLU A 158 16.45 -10.26 5.39
CA GLU A 158 17.17 -10.34 6.67
C GLU A 158 16.53 -11.38 7.61
N LEU A 159 15.20 -11.54 7.55
CA LEU A 159 14.47 -12.53 8.37
C LEU A 159 14.62 -13.97 7.88
N THR A 160 14.83 -14.19 6.57
CA THR A 160 14.96 -15.55 6.02
C THR A 160 15.83 -15.65 4.77
N PRO A 161 16.75 -16.63 4.71
CA PRO A 161 17.48 -16.96 3.50
C PRO A 161 16.63 -17.75 2.49
N ASN A 162 15.53 -18.38 2.91
CA ASN A 162 14.71 -19.27 2.08
C ASN A 162 13.71 -18.50 1.18
N GLU A 163 13.82 -18.65 -0.15
CA GLU A 163 12.92 -18.02 -1.13
C GLU A 163 11.43 -18.36 -0.94
N HIS A 164 11.12 -19.58 -0.50
CA HIS A 164 9.74 -19.98 -0.23
C HIS A 164 9.16 -19.17 0.94
N ASP A 165 9.95 -18.96 2.00
CA ASP A 165 9.50 -18.18 3.15
C ASP A 165 9.40 -16.69 2.80
N ARG A 166 10.27 -16.15 1.94
CA ARG A 166 10.14 -14.76 1.43
C ARG A 166 8.85 -14.54 0.64
N THR A 167 8.52 -15.50 -0.23
CA THR A 167 7.27 -15.47 -0.99
C THR A 167 6.08 -15.51 -0.04
N ARG A 168 6.15 -16.33 1.01
CA ARG A 168 5.10 -16.44 2.03
C ARG A 168 4.95 -15.17 2.87
N LEU A 169 6.04 -14.52 3.29
CA LEU A 169 6.01 -13.24 4.00
C LEU A 169 5.37 -12.14 3.14
N THR A 170 5.69 -12.10 1.84
CA THR A 170 5.08 -11.16 0.89
C THR A 170 3.58 -11.40 0.75
N ALA A 171 3.16 -12.66 0.66
CA ALA A 171 1.74 -13.02 0.59
C ALA A 171 0.98 -12.67 1.89
N ILE A 172 1.58 -12.92 3.07
CA ILE A 172 0.99 -12.55 4.36
C ILE A 172 0.83 -11.04 4.47
N ARG A 173 1.85 -10.27 4.10
CA ARG A 173 1.77 -8.80 4.03
C ARG A 173 0.60 -8.36 3.15
N TYR A 174 0.48 -8.90 1.94
CA TYR A 174 -0.62 -8.56 1.03
C TYR A 174 -1.99 -8.89 1.63
N CYS A 175 -2.13 -10.01 2.35
CA CYS A 175 -3.35 -10.34 3.07
C CYS A 175 -3.73 -9.27 4.10
N PHE A 176 -2.75 -8.80 4.89
CA PHE A 176 -2.97 -7.69 5.83
C PHE A 176 -3.31 -6.37 5.11
N THR A 177 -2.76 -6.11 3.93
CA THR A 177 -3.14 -4.95 3.10
C THR A 177 -4.62 -5.00 2.71
N VAL A 178 -5.12 -6.16 2.28
CA VAL A 178 -6.53 -6.35 1.93
C VAL A 178 -7.42 -6.18 3.16
N ILE A 179 -7.05 -6.80 4.30
CA ILE A 179 -7.80 -6.67 5.56
C ILE A 179 -7.87 -5.21 6.01
N SER A 180 -6.75 -4.48 5.92
CA SER A 180 -6.67 -3.06 6.29
C SER A 180 -7.59 -2.20 5.41
N SER A 181 -7.63 -2.48 4.11
CA SER A 181 -8.49 -1.77 3.16
C SER A 181 -9.97 -2.03 3.46
N ILE A 182 -10.35 -3.30 3.67
CA ILE A 182 -11.72 -3.68 4.04
C ILE A 182 -12.14 -3.01 5.35
N LEU A 183 -11.26 -2.98 6.35
CA LEU A 183 -11.51 -2.30 7.62
C LEU A 183 -11.82 -0.82 7.40
N VAL A 184 -11.01 -0.11 6.61
CA VAL A 184 -11.25 1.31 6.29
C VAL A 184 -12.61 1.52 5.62
N TYR A 185 -12.98 0.67 4.66
CA TYR A 185 -14.27 0.80 3.99
C TYR A 185 -15.46 0.50 4.91
N ILE A 186 -15.37 -0.51 5.77
CA ILE A 186 -16.41 -0.82 6.75
C ILE A 186 -16.57 0.33 7.75
N VAL A 187 -15.46 0.86 8.30
CA VAL A 187 -15.48 1.99 9.23
C VAL A 187 -16.05 3.24 8.56
N THR A 188 -15.65 3.51 7.31
CA THR A 188 -16.18 4.65 6.54
C THR A 188 -17.66 4.51 6.30
N TRP A 189 -18.11 3.33 5.86
CA TRP A 189 -19.53 3.04 5.65
C TRP A 189 -20.33 3.24 6.94
N LEU A 190 -19.85 2.69 8.06
CA LEU A 190 -20.51 2.81 9.36
C LEU A 190 -20.69 4.29 9.78
N ILE A 191 -19.63 5.09 9.66
CA ILE A 191 -19.65 6.50 10.06
C ILE A 191 -20.53 7.34 9.12
N LEU A 192 -20.44 7.12 7.81
CA LEU A 192 -21.23 7.89 6.83
C LEU A 192 -22.71 7.49 6.85
N HIS A 193 -23.04 6.22 7.08
CA HIS A 193 -24.43 5.74 7.06
C HIS A 193 -25.17 6.04 8.38
N LEU A 194 -24.54 5.85 9.54
CA LEU A 194 -25.21 6.04 10.84
C LEU A 194 -25.56 7.51 11.13
N ASP A 195 -24.75 8.46 10.66
CA ASP A 195 -24.88 9.87 11.05
C ASP A 195 -25.72 10.70 10.07
N SER A 196 -26.04 10.16 8.89
CA SER A 196 -26.49 11.00 7.77
C SER A 196 -27.85 10.60 7.15
N GLY A 197 -28.45 9.49 7.57
CA GLY A 197 -29.63 8.93 6.88
C GLY A 197 -29.31 8.49 5.44
N ASP A 198 -30.14 7.64 4.86
CA ASP A 198 -29.82 6.90 3.62
C ASP A 198 -29.59 7.80 2.38
N ASP A 199 -30.09 9.04 2.38
CA ASP A 199 -30.17 9.92 1.19
C ASP A 199 -29.29 11.18 1.23
N SER A 200 -28.38 11.29 2.20
CA SER A 200 -27.51 12.48 2.30
C SER A 200 -26.34 12.45 1.31
N LYS A 201 -26.04 13.63 0.75
CA LYS A 201 -24.85 13.89 -0.06
C LYS A 201 -23.73 14.41 0.82
N LEU A 202 -22.49 14.14 0.40
CA LEU A 202 -21.31 14.63 1.10
C LEU A 202 -21.14 16.14 0.91
N GLY A 203 -20.72 16.81 1.97
CA GLY A 203 -20.44 18.24 1.95
C GLY A 203 -19.52 18.71 3.08
N PRO A 204 -19.38 20.04 3.25
CA PRO A 204 -18.45 20.63 4.22
C PRO A 204 -18.72 20.26 5.68
N ALA A 205 -19.97 19.92 6.02
CA ALA A 205 -20.35 19.49 7.36
C ALA A 205 -19.78 18.11 7.75
N ASP A 206 -19.35 17.31 6.76
CA ASP A 206 -18.84 15.94 6.98
C ASP A 206 -17.35 15.90 7.35
N GLY A 207 -16.68 17.06 7.46
CA GLY A 207 -15.27 17.13 7.87
C GLY A 207 -14.92 16.32 9.13
N PRO A 208 -15.69 16.43 10.23
CA PRO A 208 -15.47 15.64 11.44
C PRO A 208 -15.60 14.12 11.21
N LYS A 209 -16.45 13.67 10.28
CA LYS A 209 -16.61 12.24 9.97
C LYS A 209 -15.32 11.63 9.43
N PHE A 210 -14.66 12.32 8.50
CA PHE A 210 -13.35 11.90 7.98
C PHE A 210 -12.27 11.90 9.08
N GLN A 211 -12.30 12.87 9.99
CA GLN A 211 -11.39 12.87 11.15
C GLN A 211 -11.61 11.64 12.04
N HIS A 212 -12.86 11.26 12.33
CA HIS A 212 -13.15 10.05 13.11
C HIS A 212 -12.65 8.79 12.42
N ILE A 213 -12.86 8.65 11.11
CA ILE A 213 -12.34 7.52 10.32
C ILE A 213 -10.81 7.46 10.44
N VAL A 214 -10.12 8.59 10.27
CA VAL A 214 -8.67 8.67 10.37
C VAL A 214 -8.18 8.33 11.77
N TRP A 215 -8.78 8.85 12.84
CA TRP A 215 -8.36 8.55 14.21
C TRP A 215 -8.54 7.07 14.57
N ILE A 216 -9.65 6.44 14.15
CA ILE A 216 -9.89 5.00 14.35
C ILE A 216 -8.84 4.19 13.58
N GLY A 217 -8.62 4.52 12.31
CA GLY A 217 -7.65 3.85 11.46
C GLY A 217 -6.22 3.96 11.99
N LEU A 218 -5.79 5.16 12.39
CA LEU A 218 -4.47 5.40 12.97
C LEU A 218 -4.32 4.74 14.35
N GLY A 219 -5.37 4.71 15.16
CA GLY A 219 -5.34 3.99 16.45
C GLY A 219 -5.09 2.50 16.27
N PHE A 220 -5.81 1.87 15.32
CA PHE A 220 -5.59 0.48 14.95
C PHE A 220 -4.20 0.24 14.34
N GLY A 221 -3.79 1.09 13.39
CA GLY A 221 -2.47 1.01 12.75
C GLY A 221 -1.31 1.22 13.73
N LEU A 222 -1.45 2.12 14.71
CA LEU A 222 -0.47 2.33 15.77
C LEU A 222 -0.37 1.09 16.68
N PHE A 223 -1.50 0.50 17.07
CA PHE A 223 -1.51 -0.75 17.84
C PHE A 223 -0.75 -1.85 17.09
N CYS A 224 -1.03 -2.03 15.79
CA CYS A 224 -0.32 -2.96 14.91
C CYS A 224 1.19 -2.65 14.82
N SER A 225 1.57 -1.39 14.66
CA SER A 225 2.96 -0.96 14.58
C SER A 225 3.72 -1.25 15.88
N ILE A 226 3.10 -1.00 17.04
CA ILE A 226 3.67 -1.34 18.35
C ILE A 226 3.89 -2.85 18.46
N LEU A 227 2.91 -3.67 18.08
CA LEU A 227 3.05 -5.13 18.07
C LEU A 227 4.21 -5.59 17.16
N PHE A 228 4.33 -5.02 15.97
CA PHE A 228 5.46 -5.30 15.07
C PHE A 228 6.80 -4.99 15.74
N HIS A 229 6.93 -3.80 16.35
CA HIS A 229 8.17 -3.39 16.99
C HIS A 229 8.53 -4.21 18.24
N LEU A 230 7.54 -4.79 18.94
CA LEU A 230 7.75 -5.66 20.09
C LEU A 230 8.05 -7.11 19.70
N CYS A 231 7.34 -7.65 18.70
CA CYS A 231 7.40 -9.05 18.31
C CYS A 231 8.52 -9.37 17.30
N VAL A 232 8.87 -8.41 16.44
CA VAL A 232 9.93 -8.59 15.45
C VAL A 232 11.22 -8.00 16.00
N ARG A 233 12.19 -8.86 16.33
CA ARG A 233 13.54 -8.42 16.70
C ARG A 233 14.46 -8.53 15.49
N GLU A 234 15.24 -7.48 15.28
CA GLU A 234 16.40 -7.51 14.39
C GLU A 234 17.53 -8.04 15.27
N GLU A 235 18.04 -9.25 15.02
CA GLU A 235 19.16 -9.78 15.79
C GLU A 235 20.46 -9.11 15.32
N ASP A 236 21.24 -8.54 16.24
CA ASP A 236 22.55 -7.90 15.99
C ASP A 236 23.66 -8.92 15.57
N GLY A 237 23.29 -10.07 15.02
CA GLY A 237 24.08 -11.30 15.11
C GLY A 237 24.25 -12.10 13.83
N PHE A 238 24.71 -11.48 12.74
CA PHE A 238 25.75 -12.10 11.91
C PHE A 238 27.03 -11.25 11.98
N GLY A 239 27.56 -11.12 13.20
CA GLY A 239 28.98 -10.86 13.39
C GLY A 239 29.78 -12.07 12.92
N GLY A 240 29.98 -12.22 11.61
CA GLY A 240 30.72 -13.34 11.04
C GLY A 240 30.20 -13.69 9.66
N SER A 241 30.87 -13.12 8.64
CA SER A 241 30.61 -13.29 7.21
C SER A 241 29.25 -12.78 6.72
N ASP A 242 29.30 -11.88 5.74
CA ASP A 242 28.36 -11.85 4.63
C ASP A 242 28.08 -13.29 4.17
N ILE A 243 27.11 -13.99 4.76
CA ILE A 243 26.62 -15.29 4.23
C ILE A 243 25.95 -15.06 2.87
N ARG A 244 25.57 -13.81 2.59
CA ARG A 244 25.45 -13.31 1.21
C ARG A 244 26.80 -12.80 0.76
N GLY A 245 27.71 -13.71 0.43
CA GLY A 245 29.00 -13.40 -0.15
C GLY A 245 28.84 -12.23 -1.11
N GLY A 246 29.51 -11.11 -0.78
CA GLY A 246 29.25 -9.79 -1.28
C GLY A 246 28.77 -9.82 -2.73
N GLN A 247 27.45 -9.81 -2.93
CA GLN A 247 26.96 -9.47 -4.25
C GLN A 247 27.47 -8.05 -4.46
N PRO A 248 28.36 -7.84 -5.45
CA PRO A 248 28.86 -6.50 -5.69
C PRO A 248 27.61 -5.65 -5.86
N ARG A 249 27.48 -4.58 -5.07
CA ARG A 249 26.42 -3.59 -5.27
C ARG A 249 26.39 -3.35 -6.77
N HIS A 250 25.38 -3.89 -7.45
CA HIS A 250 25.32 -3.77 -8.89
C HIS A 250 25.39 -2.28 -9.15
N ASN A 251 26.40 -1.86 -9.92
CA ASN A 251 26.60 -0.46 -10.16
C ASN A 251 25.27 0.08 -10.69
N VAL A 252 24.70 1.11 -10.08
CA VAL A 252 23.38 1.63 -10.47
C VAL A 252 23.36 1.91 -11.98
N LYS A 253 24.51 2.32 -12.53
CA LYS A 253 24.75 2.50 -13.96
C LYS A 253 24.59 1.22 -14.80
N GLU A 254 24.94 0.05 -14.27
CA GLU A 254 24.74 -1.25 -14.95
C GLU A 254 23.28 -1.69 -14.92
N ILE A 255 22.58 -1.50 -13.79
CA ILE A 255 21.14 -1.76 -13.69
C ILE A 255 20.38 -0.88 -14.68
N LEU A 256 20.70 0.41 -14.73
CA LEU A 256 20.10 1.40 -15.65
C LEU A 256 20.47 1.16 -17.12
N LYS A 257 21.42 0.28 -17.45
CA LYS A 257 21.69 -0.12 -18.84
C LYS A 257 20.89 -1.35 -19.26
N ASN A 258 20.29 -2.08 -18.31
CA ASN A 258 19.63 -3.34 -18.60
C ASN A 258 18.22 -3.12 -19.14
N ILE A 259 18.02 -3.39 -20.44
CA ILE A 259 16.72 -3.28 -21.12
C ILE A 259 15.60 -4.10 -20.46
N LYS A 260 15.93 -5.20 -19.76
CA LYS A 260 14.95 -6.02 -19.05
C LYS A 260 14.29 -5.24 -17.90
N VAL A 261 15.03 -4.36 -17.23
CA VAL A 261 14.51 -3.51 -16.14
C VAL A 261 13.44 -2.57 -16.69
N TYR A 262 13.69 -1.92 -17.82
CA TYR A 262 12.72 -1.03 -18.46
C TYR A 262 11.48 -1.77 -18.98
N LYS A 263 11.62 -3.00 -19.49
CA LYS A 263 10.47 -3.82 -19.92
C LYS A 263 9.56 -4.16 -18.74
N VAL A 264 10.13 -4.60 -17.62
CA VAL A 264 9.35 -4.91 -16.40
C VAL A 264 8.75 -3.63 -15.82
N ALA A 265 9.54 -2.54 -15.75
CA ALA A 265 9.08 -1.25 -15.25
C ALA A 265 7.89 -0.71 -16.07
N LEU A 266 7.93 -0.80 -17.41
CA LEU A 266 6.83 -0.33 -18.25
C LEU A 266 5.53 -1.08 -17.94
N ILE A 267 5.56 -2.42 -17.92
CA ILE A 267 4.36 -3.23 -17.64
C ILE A 267 3.85 -2.96 -16.23
N TYR A 268 4.74 -2.91 -15.25
CA TYR A 268 4.40 -2.63 -13.86
C TYR A 268 3.81 -1.23 -13.69
N MET A 269 4.40 -0.20 -14.31
CA MET A 269 3.92 1.18 -14.22
C MET A 269 2.57 1.36 -14.89
N SER A 270 2.36 0.80 -16.09
CA SER A 270 1.06 0.85 -16.76
C SER A 270 -0.04 0.17 -15.94
N THR A 271 0.29 -0.99 -15.34
CA THR A 271 -0.62 -1.70 -14.45
C THR A 271 -0.97 -0.89 -13.21
N ARG A 272 0.04 -0.38 -12.50
CA ARG A 272 -0.16 0.39 -11.27
C ARG A 272 -0.89 1.70 -11.54
N LEU A 273 -0.63 2.34 -12.67
CA LEU A 273 -1.36 3.53 -13.08
C LEU A 273 -2.84 3.23 -13.29
N PHE A 274 -3.19 2.14 -14.00
CA PHE A 274 -4.58 1.74 -14.18
C PHE A 274 -5.28 1.46 -12.83
N VAL A 275 -4.67 0.64 -11.97
CA VAL A 275 -5.21 0.32 -10.64
C VAL A 275 -5.44 1.60 -9.84
N ASN A 276 -4.43 2.46 -9.73
CA ASN A 276 -4.51 3.67 -8.92
C ASN A 276 -5.54 4.67 -9.47
N LEU A 277 -5.59 4.88 -10.80
CA LEU A 277 -6.58 5.77 -11.42
C LEU A 277 -8.00 5.26 -11.19
N SER A 278 -8.24 3.95 -11.36
CA SER A 278 -9.56 3.37 -11.10
C SER A 278 -9.98 3.61 -9.64
N GLN A 279 -9.08 3.37 -8.68
CA GLN A 279 -9.39 3.55 -7.26
C GLN A 279 -9.62 5.02 -6.87
N VAL A 280 -8.82 5.94 -7.43
CA VAL A 280 -8.89 7.38 -7.09
C VAL A 280 -10.12 8.07 -7.68
N PHE A 281 -10.50 7.72 -8.90
CA PHE A 281 -11.58 8.42 -9.61
C PHE A 281 -12.95 7.76 -9.47
N ILE A 282 -13.05 6.48 -9.09
CA ILE A 282 -14.35 5.82 -8.88
C ILE A 282 -15.23 6.64 -7.91
N PRO A 283 -14.77 7.04 -6.71
CA PRO A 283 -15.61 7.78 -5.78
C PRO A 283 -16.13 9.12 -6.34
N LEU A 284 -15.31 9.85 -7.10
CA LEU A 284 -15.73 11.07 -7.76
C LEU A 284 -16.75 10.80 -8.88
N TYR A 285 -16.55 9.75 -9.68
CA TYR A 285 -17.52 9.33 -10.70
C TYR A 285 -18.89 8.98 -10.09
N LEU A 286 -18.90 8.25 -8.97
CA LEU A 286 -20.13 7.89 -8.26
C LEU A 286 -20.89 9.11 -7.76
N HIS A 287 -20.19 10.07 -7.17
CA HIS A 287 -20.82 11.25 -6.57
C HIS A 287 -21.17 12.33 -7.59
N GLU A 288 -20.25 12.68 -8.49
CA GLU A 288 -20.44 13.80 -9.44
C GLU A 288 -21.20 13.39 -10.70
N THR A 289 -20.96 12.17 -11.22
CA THR A 289 -21.55 11.75 -12.51
C THR A 289 -22.82 10.93 -12.31
N LEU A 290 -22.83 10.00 -11.36
CA LEU A 290 -24.00 9.14 -11.08
C LEU A 290 -24.93 9.70 -10.00
N ASP A 291 -24.56 10.81 -9.36
CA ASP A 291 -25.32 11.49 -8.31
C ASP A 291 -25.74 10.57 -7.14
N MET A 292 -24.88 9.61 -6.80
CA MET A 292 -25.14 8.62 -5.75
C MET A 292 -24.93 9.17 -4.34
N THR A 293 -25.57 8.52 -3.36
CA THR A 293 -25.48 8.88 -1.94
C THR A 293 -24.10 8.62 -1.35
N ALA A 294 -23.78 9.27 -0.23
CA ALA A 294 -22.46 9.17 0.40
C ALA A 294 -22.07 7.72 0.79
N SER A 295 -23.05 6.88 1.13
CA SER A 295 -22.82 5.48 1.49
C SER A 295 -22.24 4.64 0.34
N SER A 296 -22.56 5.00 -0.91
CA SER A 296 -22.04 4.34 -2.11
C SER A 296 -20.52 4.46 -2.24
N LEU A 297 -19.93 5.53 -1.70
CA LEU A 297 -18.48 5.78 -1.73
C LEU A 297 -17.68 4.79 -0.90
N ALA A 298 -18.31 4.10 0.05
CA ALA A 298 -17.69 3.02 0.80
C ALA A 298 -18.09 1.64 0.25
N LEU A 299 -19.36 1.46 -0.15
CA LEU A 299 -19.88 0.17 -0.63
C LEU A 299 -19.24 -0.29 -1.96
N ILE A 300 -19.01 0.63 -2.90
CA ILE A 300 -18.50 0.27 -4.22
C ILE A 300 -17.02 -0.12 -4.16
N PRO A 301 -16.12 0.66 -3.50
CA PRO A 301 -14.76 0.21 -3.23
C PRO A 301 -14.70 -1.10 -2.44
N LEU A 302 -15.58 -1.29 -1.43
CA LEU A 302 -15.68 -2.56 -0.71
C LEU A 302 -16.00 -3.72 -1.67
N THR A 303 -16.93 -3.52 -2.61
CA THR A 303 -17.31 -4.51 -3.62
C THR A 303 -16.12 -4.85 -4.54
N MET A 304 -15.31 -3.86 -4.93
CA MET A 304 -14.07 -4.11 -5.69
C MET A 304 -13.12 -5.01 -4.91
N PHE A 305 -12.91 -4.75 -3.62
CA PHE A 305 -11.98 -5.54 -2.79
C PHE A 305 -12.49 -6.96 -2.52
N ILE A 306 -13.80 -7.16 -2.41
CA ILE A 306 -14.40 -8.50 -2.35
C ILE A 306 -14.11 -9.25 -3.65
N GLY A 307 -14.28 -8.62 -4.81
CA GLY A 307 -13.92 -9.20 -6.12
C GLY A 307 -12.44 -9.59 -6.20
N SER A 308 -11.55 -8.69 -5.77
CA SER A 308 -10.10 -8.97 -5.67
C SER A 308 -9.80 -10.18 -4.79
N PHE A 309 -10.45 -10.28 -3.64
CA PHE A 309 -10.26 -11.38 -2.70
C PHE A 309 -10.75 -12.71 -3.29
N LEU A 310 -11.92 -12.74 -3.94
CA LEU A 310 -12.42 -13.94 -4.62
C LEU A 310 -11.47 -14.40 -5.72
N MET A 311 -10.95 -13.46 -6.51
CA MET A 311 -9.96 -13.76 -7.54
C MET A 311 -8.66 -14.31 -6.95
N SER A 312 -8.26 -13.85 -5.77
CA SER A 312 -7.06 -14.35 -5.09
C SER A 312 -7.10 -15.85 -4.77
N VAL A 313 -8.29 -16.39 -4.46
CA VAL A 313 -8.48 -17.83 -4.22
C VAL A 313 -8.42 -18.61 -5.54
N GLY A 314 -8.86 -18.01 -6.65
CA GLY A 314 -8.89 -18.64 -7.98
C GLY A 314 -7.58 -18.55 -8.77
N ILE A 315 -6.70 -17.59 -8.45
CA ILE A 315 -5.57 -17.24 -9.31
C ILE A 315 -4.55 -18.36 -9.51
N GLU A 316 -4.30 -19.18 -8.48
CA GLU A 316 -3.34 -20.28 -8.58
C GLU A 316 -3.84 -21.34 -9.56
N LYS A 317 -5.14 -21.64 -9.52
CA LYS A 317 -5.78 -22.55 -10.48
C LYS A 317 -5.71 -21.97 -11.89
N LEU A 318 -6.03 -20.69 -12.06
CA LEU A 318 -5.98 -20.00 -13.35
C LEU A 318 -4.55 -20.01 -13.94
N ASN A 319 -3.55 -19.70 -13.12
CA ASN A 319 -2.14 -19.71 -13.50
C ASN A 319 -1.63 -21.10 -13.87
N ARG A 320 -2.11 -22.16 -13.21
CA ARG A 320 -1.77 -23.55 -13.55
C ARG A 320 -2.41 -24.00 -14.87
N LEU A 321 -3.64 -23.55 -15.15
CA LEU A 321 -4.39 -23.94 -16.35
C LEU A 321 -3.93 -23.20 -17.61
N PHE A 322 -3.75 -21.87 -17.54
CA PHE A 322 -3.51 -21.03 -18.72
C PHE A 322 -2.13 -20.36 -18.74
N GLY A 323 -1.38 -20.42 -17.64
CA GLY A 323 -0.11 -19.71 -17.47
C GLY A 323 -0.30 -18.23 -17.11
N ARG A 324 0.72 -17.65 -16.45
CA ARG A 324 0.65 -16.28 -15.90
C ARG A 324 0.44 -15.18 -16.95
N LYS A 325 1.04 -15.32 -18.14
CA LYS A 325 0.88 -14.35 -19.24
C LYS A 325 -0.57 -14.27 -19.72
N MET A 326 -1.25 -15.41 -19.80
CA MET A 326 -2.64 -15.44 -20.23
C MET A 326 -3.56 -14.89 -19.14
N ALA A 327 -3.33 -15.25 -17.87
CA ALA A 327 -4.05 -14.67 -16.74
C ALA A 327 -3.94 -13.13 -16.71
N TYR A 328 -2.73 -12.60 -16.95
CA TYR A 328 -2.53 -11.16 -17.08
C TYR A 328 -3.33 -10.55 -18.25
N THR A 329 -3.32 -11.20 -19.42
CA THR A 329 -4.04 -10.72 -20.62
C THR A 329 -5.56 -10.74 -20.43
N ILE A 330 -6.08 -11.77 -19.74
CA ILE A 330 -7.50 -11.83 -19.33
C ILE A 330 -7.83 -10.65 -18.42
N GLY A 331 -6.99 -10.40 -17.41
CA GLY A 331 -7.15 -9.24 -16.51
C GLY A 331 -7.16 -7.90 -17.26
N VAL A 332 -6.27 -7.70 -18.23
CA VAL A 332 -6.29 -6.48 -19.06
C VAL A 332 -7.58 -6.36 -19.87
N SER A 333 -8.03 -7.47 -20.47
CA SER A 333 -9.27 -7.50 -21.27
C SER A 333 -10.50 -7.17 -20.43
N MET A 334 -10.58 -7.70 -19.20
CA MET A 334 -11.63 -7.38 -18.23
C MET A 334 -11.60 -5.90 -17.82
N GLY A 335 -10.40 -5.35 -17.57
CA GLY A 335 -10.25 -3.92 -17.25
C GLY A 335 -10.72 -3.01 -18.37
N VAL A 336 -10.38 -3.32 -19.63
CA VAL A 336 -10.88 -2.57 -20.80
C VAL A 336 -12.40 -2.67 -20.92
N ALA A 337 -12.97 -3.88 -20.76
CA ALA A 337 -14.41 -4.07 -20.79
C ALA A 337 -15.12 -3.26 -19.69
N ALA A 338 -14.56 -3.22 -18.47
CA ALA A 338 -15.08 -2.42 -17.38
C ALA A 338 -15.03 -0.92 -17.71
N CYS A 339 -13.94 -0.40 -18.29
CA CYS A 339 -13.86 1.00 -18.71
C CYS A 339 -14.89 1.37 -19.79
N ILE A 340 -15.10 0.47 -20.76
CA ILE A 340 -16.13 0.67 -21.79
C ILE A 340 -17.52 0.73 -21.14
N TRP A 341 -17.78 -0.14 -20.16
CA TRP A 341 -19.06 -0.13 -19.45
C TRP A 341 -19.23 1.15 -18.60
N VAL A 342 -18.19 1.64 -17.94
CA VAL A 342 -18.22 2.92 -17.21
C VAL A 342 -18.56 4.09 -18.15
N GLN A 343 -18.00 4.10 -19.36
CA GLN A 343 -18.21 5.19 -20.32
C GLN A 343 -19.64 5.26 -20.87
N TYR A 344 -20.27 4.11 -21.13
CA TYR A 344 -21.59 4.03 -21.74
C TYR A 344 -22.72 3.67 -20.77
N GLY A 345 -22.39 3.32 -19.52
CA GLY A 345 -23.35 2.94 -18.49
C GLY A 345 -24.22 4.12 -18.07
N GLN A 346 -25.52 4.02 -18.32
CA GLN A 346 -26.51 5.06 -18.00
C GLN A 346 -27.84 4.44 -17.55
N GLY A 347 -28.67 5.24 -16.89
CA GLY A 347 -30.00 4.87 -16.44
C GLY A 347 -30.04 4.18 -15.07
N THR A 348 -31.25 3.99 -14.55
CA THR A 348 -31.49 3.49 -13.19
C THR A 348 -30.95 2.07 -12.99
N PHE A 349 -31.09 1.18 -13.99
CA PHE A 349 -30.55 -0.18 -13.91
C PHE A 349 -29.02 -0.19 -13.70
N TYR A 350 -28.30 0.66 -14.41
CA TYR A 350 -26.85 0.75 -14.29
C TYR A 350 -26.45 1.26 -12.90
N ILE A 351 -27.08 2.32 -12.43
CA ILE A 351 -26.80 2.93 -11.12
C ILE A 351 -27.11 1.95 -9.98
N SER A 352 -28.22 1.21 -10.05
CA SER A 352 -28.65 0.29 -8.99
C SER A 352 -27.90 -1.04 -8.99
N TYR A 353 -27.53 -1.59 -10.16
CA TYR A 353 -26.96 -2.94 -10.26
C TYR A 353 -25.69 -2.99 -11.11
N GLY A 354 -25.68 -2.34 -12.27
CA GLY A 354 -24.57 -2.41 -13.22
C GLY A 354 -23.22 -1.96 -12.63
N ILE A 355 -23.21 -0.89 -11.84
CA ILE A 355 -21.99 -0.35 -11.23
C ILE A 355 -21.32 -1.32 -10.25
N TYR A 356 -22.11 -2.13 -9.54
CA TYR A 356 -21.56 -3.16 -8.64
C TYR A 356 -20.88 -4.29 -9.42
N VAL A 357 -21.43 -4.67 -10.58
CA VAL A 357 -20.79 -5.65 -11.47
C VAL A 357 -19.49 -5.09 -12.03
N VAL A 358 -19.50 -3.83 -12.47
CA VAL A 358 -18.29 -3.13 -12.91
C VAL A 358 -17.24 -3.09 -11.80
N ALA A 359 -17.65 -2.79 -10.57
CA ALA A 359 -16.76 -2.77 -9.41
C ALA A 359 -16.10 -4.13 -9.15
N VAL A 360 -16.86 -5.23 -9.21
CA VAL A 360 -16.29 -6.59 -9.11
C VAL A 360 -15.29 -6.84 -10.23
N LEU A 361 -15.63 -6.51 -11.48
CA LEU A 361 -14.72 -6.69 -12.63
C LEU A 361 -13.42 -5.91 -12.47
N ILE A 362 -13.49 -4.66 -11.99
CA ILE A 362 -12.30 -3.83 -11.72
C ILE A 362 -11.46 -4.45 -10.58
N GLY A 363 -12.11 -4.93 -9.52
CA GLY A 363 -11.43 -5.65 -8.44
C GLY A 363 -10.66 -6.87 -8.94
N GLU A 364 -11.36 -7.76 -9.63
CA GLU A 364 -10.79 -8.98 -10.21
C GLU A 364 -9.64 -8.67 -11.16
N CYS A 365 -9.79 -7.68 -12.05
CA CYS A 365 -8.72 -7.33 -12.98
C CYS A 365 -7.50 -6.74 -12.27
N ASN A 366 -7.71 -5.87 -11.26
CA ASN A 366 -6.63 -5.29 -10.48
C ASN A 366 -5.82 -6.39 -9.78
N PHE A 367 -6.50 -7.39 -9.21
CA PHE A 367 -5.82 -8.53 -8.58
C PHE A 367 -5.00 -9.35 -9.58
N MET A 368 -5.57 -9.71 -10.74
CA MET A 368 -4.86 -10.49 -11.77
C MET A 368 -3.63 -9.75 -12.30
N GLN A 369 -3.75 -8.43 -12.49
CA GLN A 369 -2.67 -7.63 -13.03
C GLN A 369 -1.57 -7.34 -11.99
N ILE A 370 -1.81 -7.43 -10.68
CA ILE A 370 -0.76 -7.20 -9.67
C ILE A 370 0.12 -8.46 -9.46
N ASN A 371 -0.39 -9.66 -9.75
CA ASN A 371 0.22 -10.94 -9.35
C ASN A 371 0.84 -11.78 -10.50
N PHE A 372 1.28 -11.16 -11.61
CA PHE A 372 1.84 -11.88 -12.77
C PHE A 372 3.34 -12.23 -12.65
#